data_AF-A0A2G9T408-F1
#
_entry.id   AF-A0A2G9T408-F1
#
_cell.length_a   1.000
_cell.length_b   1.000
_cell.length_c   1.000
_cell.angle_alpha   90.00
_cell.angle_beta   90.00
_cell.angle_gamma   90.00
#
_symmetry.space_group_name_H-M   'P 1'
#
loop_
_entity.id
_entity.type
_entity.pdbx_description
1 polymer ?
#
loop_
_entity_poly.entity_id
_entity_poly.type
_entity_poly.pdbx_seq_one_letter_code
_entity_poly.pdbx_strand_id
1 'polypeptide(L)'
;MLLTMQTAYVSNARSMPNPERIDRVNETMRNIETVVHERNDAYYQLETGDSASPPMRTVTSFMGFTYKKQAEEHLEPPTEGTKEYEVPYLDGDAYMMQKLWAEKEFMKERDRKDIEAWEKVVTKEMRRYGKGGPRVFNRLE
;
A
#
# COMPACT_ATOMS: atom_id res chain seq x y z
N MET A 1 20.42 6.25 21.74
CA MET A 1 21.85 5.88 21.89
C MET A 1 22.43 5.21 20.63
N LEU A 2 21.80 4.19 20.03
CA LEU A 2 22.36 3.54 18.83
C LEU A 2 22.35 4.45 17.60
N LEU A 3 21.24 5.16 17.35
CA LEU A 3 21.14 6.13 16.24
C LEU A 3 22.15 7.28 16.40
N THR A 4 22.31 7.81 17.63
CA THR A 4 23.31 8.84 17.93
C THR A 4 24.75 8.35 17.75
N MET A 5 25.01 7.07 18.01
CA MET A 5 26.31 6.46 17.73
C MET A 5 26.51 6.32 16.22
N GLN A 6 25.52 5.83 15.48
CA GLN A 6 25.57 5.71 14.03
C GLN A 6 25.92 7.07 13.37
N THR A 7 25.24 8.15 13.78
CA THR A 7 25.52 9.49 13.25
C THR A 7 26.95 9.94 13.56
N ALA A 8 27.47 9.65 14.76
CA ALA A 8 28.84 10.00 15.14
C ALA A 8 29.90 9.17 14.39
N TYR A 9 29.64 7.92 14.05
CA TYR A 9 30.56 7.10 13.27
C TYR A 9 30.57 7.51 11.79
N VAL A 10 29.39 7.80 11.22
CA VAL A 10 29.25 8.35 9.88
C VAL A 10 29.97 9.70 9.76
N SER A 11 29.80 10.61 10.72
CA SER A 11 30.47 11.92 10.72
C SER A 11 31.99 11.80 10.81
N ASN A 12 32.50 10.77 11.49
CA ASN A 12 33.92 10.47 11.61
C ASN A 12 34.46 9.59 10.46
N ALA A 13 33.66 9.32 9.42
CA ALA A 13 33.99 8.43 8.31
C ALA A 13 34.48 7.03 8.76
N ARG A 14 33.90 6.51 9.85
CA ARG A 14 34.22 5.18 10.41
C ARG A 14 33.01 4.26 10.32
N SER A 15 33.27 2.97 10.14
CA SER A 15 32.22 1.95 10.24
C SER A 15 31.77 1.78 11.70
N MET A 16 30.45 1.73 11.90
CA MET A 16 29.86 1.52 13.21
C MET A 16 30.14 0.09 13.71
N PRO A 17 30.57 -0.09 14.97
CA PRO A 17 30.69 -1.42 15.54
C PRO A 17 29.30 -2.06 15.70
N ASN A 18 29.15 -3.29 15.20
CA ASN A 18 27.94 -4.12 15.31
C ASN A 18 26.64 -3.38 14.91
N PRO A 19 26.47 -3.05 13.62
CA PRO A 19 25.28 -2.34 13.13
C PRO A 19 23.99 -3.17 13.25
N GLU A 20 24.10 -4.50 13.24
CA GLU A 20 22.95 -5.43 13.38
C GLU A 20 22.14 -5.20 14.67
N ARG A 21 22.75 -4.58 15.69
CA ARG A 21 22.03 -4.20 16.92
C ARG A 21 20.88 -3.23 16.67
N ILE A 22 20.98 -2.35 15.68
CA ILE A 22 19.89 -1.45 15.32
C ILE A 22 18.70 -2.26 14.81
N ASP A 23 18.96 -3.23 13.93
CA ASP A 23 17.90 -4.08 13.36
C ASP A 23 17.24 -4.95 14.43
N ARG A 24 18.04 -5.56 15.33
CA ARG A 24 17.50 -6.34 16.46
C ARG A 24 16.64 -5.51 17.41
N VAL A 25 17.08 -4.28 17.73
CA VAL A 25 16.28 -3.38 18.57
C VAL A 25 15.00 -2.99 17.83
N ASN A 26 15.06 -2.69 16.53
CA ASN A 26 13.86 -2.37 15.76
C ASN A 26 12.87 -3.54 15.69
N GLU A 27 13.35 -4.78 15.48
CA GLU A 27 12.53 -6.00 15.52
C GLU A 27 11.85 -6.16 16.88
N THR A 28 12.61 -6.04 17.96
CA THR A 28 12.05 -6.18 19.33
C THR A 28 11.06 -5.07 19.67
N MET A 29 11.30 -3.83 19.26
CA MET A 29 10.37 -2.72 19.46
C MET A 29 9.05 -2.95 18.71
N ARG A 30 9.10 -3.43 17.46
CA ARG A 30 7.89 -3.79 16.70
C ARG A 30 7.12 -4.92 17.37
N ASN A 31 7.81 -5.96 17.84
CA ASN A 31 7.16 -7.08 18.54
C ASN A 31 6.45 -6.61 19.82
N ILE A 32 7.07 -5.72 20.60
CA ILE A 32 6.46 -5.14 21.80
C ILE A 32 5.22 -4.33 21.42
N GLU A 33 5.31 -3.50 20.38
CA GLU A 33 4.18 -2.72 19.87
C GLU A 33 3.01 -3.62 19.46
N THR A 34 3.28 -4.70 18.72
CA THR A 34 2.25 -5.68 18.32
C THR A 34 1.55 -6.29 19.53
N VAL A 35 2.29 -6.74 20.55
CA VAL A 35 1.69 -7.32 21.77
C VAL A 35 0.82 -6.30 22.51
N VAL A 36 1.23 -5.03 22.53
CA VAL A 36 0.43 -3.96 23.15
C VAL A 36 -0.87 -3.72 22.37
N HIS A 37 -0.80 -3.65 21.03
CA HIS A 37 -2.00 -3.50 20.21
C HIS A 37 -2.95 -4.69 20.35
N GLU A 38 -2.45 -5.92 20.35
CA GLU A 38 -3.27 -7.13 20.56
C GLU A 38 -4.03 -7.09 21.89
N ARG A 39 -3.37 -6.65 22.97
CA ARG A 39 -4.00 -6.53 24.29
C ARG A 39 -5.06 -5.44 24.33
N ASN A 40 -4.75 -4.29 23.73
CA ASN A 40 -5.68 -3.17 23.67
C ASN A 40 -6.91 -3.55 22.83
N ASP A 41 -6.71 -4.15 21.67
CA ASP A 41 -7.80 -4.62 20.82
C ASP A 41 -8.68 -5.63 21.54
N ALA A 42 -8.09 -6.61 22.23
CA ALA A 42 -8.86 -7.58 23.02
C ALA A 42 -9.68 -6.91 24.13
N TYR A 43 -9.13 -5.89 24.79
CA TYR A 43 -9.83 -5.14 25.82
C TYR A 43 -11.01 -4.35 25.25
N TYR A 44 -10.79 -3.54 24.21
CA TYR A 44 -11.86 -2.71 23.62
C TYR A 44 -12.94 -3.54 22.91
N GLN A 45 -12.58 -4.68 22.32
CA GLN A 45 -13.57 -5.60 21.73
C GLN A 45 -14.49 -6.21 22.78
N LEU A 46 -14.03 -6.43 24.02
CA LEU A 46 -14.85 -6.97 25.10
C LEU A 46 -15.74 -5.89 25.74
N GLU A 47 -15.23 -4.67 25.89
CA GLU A 47 -15.94 -3.58 26.56
C GLU A 47 -16.92 -2.84 25.64
N THR A 48 -16.46 -2.45 24.44
CA THR A 48 -17.22 -1.62 23.48
C THR A 48 -17.70 -2.43 22.28
N GLY A 49 -17.01 -3.52 21.94
CA GLY A 49 -17.23 -4.28 20.69
C GLY A 49 -16.43 -3.74 19.49
N ASP A 50 -15.74 -2.62 19.66
CA ASP A 50 -14.91 -1.98 18.63
C ASP A 50 -13.42 -2.28 18.85
N SER A 51 -12.60 -2.09 17.81
CA SER A 51 -11.14 -2.22 17.94
C SER A 51 -10.51 -0.99 18.61
N ALA A 52 -9.27 -1.13 19.10
CA ALA A 52 -8.51 -0.03 19.69
C ALA A 52 -8.07 1.01 18.65
N SER A 53 -8.19 0.68 17.36
CA SER A 53 -7.77 1.53 16.26
C SER A 53 -8.78 2.67 16.01
N PRO A 54 -8.32 3.84 15.57
CA PRO A 54 -9.22 4.93 15.20
C PRO A 54 -10.25 4.49 14.16
N PRO A 55 -11.51 4.98 14.25
CA PRO A 55 -12.55 4.56 13.33
C PRO A 55 -12.20 4.97 11.89
N MET A 56 -12.40 4.03 10.96
CA MET A 56 -12.19 4.25 9.53
C MET A 56 -13.49 4.71 8.88
N ARG A 57 -13.40 5.72 8.02
CA ARG A 57 -14.54 6.29 7.30
C ARG A 57 -14.32 6.16 5.79
N THR A 58 -15.39 5.89 5.05
CA THR A 58 -15.40 5.82 3.58
C THR A 58 -15.59 7.21 3.01
N VAL A 59 -14.58 7.69 2.26
CA VAL A 59 -14.58 9.01 1.64
C VAL A 59 -14.42 8.85 0.13
N THR A 60 -15.19 9.61 -0.65
CA THR A 60 -15.03 9.66 -2.11
C THR A 60 -14.16 10.85 -2.49
N SER A 61 -13.08 10.60 -3.21
CA SER A 61 -12.24 11.63 -3.80
C SER A 61 -13.00 12.39 -4.90
N PHE A 62 -12.54 13.60 -5.25
CA PHE A 62 -13.08 14.37 -6.35
C PHE A 62 -13.04 13.62 -7.70
N MET A 63 -12.10 12.69 -7.87
CA MET A 63 -12.00 11.82 -9.05
C MET A 63 -13.00 10.66 -9.06
N GLY A 64 -13.86 10.56 -8.03
CA GLY A 64 -14.84 9.48 -7.86
C GLY A 64 -14.30 8.23 -7.17
N PHE A 65 -13.01 8.14 -6.83
CA PHE A 65 -12.48 6.96 -6.14
C PHE A 65 -12.84 6.96 -4.65
N THR A 66 -13.40 5.85 -4.15
CA THR A 66 -13.67 5.64 -2.73
C THR A 66 -12.42 5.11 -2.03
N TYR A 67 -12.07 5.69 -0.89
CA TYR A 67 -10.97 5.23 -0.04
C TYR A 67 -11.36 5.29 1.43
N LYS A 68 -10.69 4.47 2.25
CA LYS A 68 -10.86 4.49 3.70
C LYS A 68 -9.88 5.49 4.30
N LYS A 69 -10.40 6.51 4.98
CA LYS A 69 -9.64 7.53 5.72
C LYS A 69 -9.83 7.31 7.22
N GLN A 70 -8.78 7.51 8.03
CA GLN A 70 -8.93 7.54 9.49
C GLN A 70 -9.74 8.77 9.91
N ALA A 71 -10.64 8.61 10.87
CA ALA A 71 -11.36 9.72 11.46
C ALA A 71 -10.38 10.64 12.22
N GLU A 72 -10.43 11.93 11.92
CA GLU A 72 -9.71 12.96 12.67
C GLU A 72 -10.61 13.53 13.78
N GLU A 73 -9.97 13.98 14.86
CA GLU A 73 -10.62 14.70 15.94
C GLU A 73 -10.73 16.19 15.59
N HIS A 74 -11.92 16.76 15.75
CA HIS A 74 -12.18 18.17 15.47
C HIS A 74 -12.79 18.82 16.71
N LEU A 75 -12.42 20.09 16.95
CA LEU A 75 -12.96 20.86 18.08
C LEU A 75 -14.45 21.16 17.91
N GLU A 76 -14.87 21.45 16.68
CA GLU A 76 -16.23 21.83 16.32
C GLU A 76 -16.88 20.70 15.50
N PRO A 77 -18.21 20.52 15.61
CA PRO A 77 -18.93 19.60 14.74
C PRO A 77 -18.80 20.05 13.28
N PRO A 78 -18.83 19.12 12.31
CA PRO A 78 -18.79 19.47 10.89
C PRO A 78 -19.95 20.39 10.51
N THR A 79 -19.66 21.49 9.82
CA THR A 79 -20.68 22.35 9.22
C THR A 79 -21.52 21.56 8.22
N GLU A 80 -22.83 21.80 8.21
CA GLU A 80 -23.74 21.19 7.24
C GLU A 80 -23.31 21.55 5.81
N GLY A 81 -23.16 20.55 4.93
CA GLY A 81 -22.74 20.72 3.53
C GLY A 81 -21.23 20.66 3.26
N THR A 82 -20.37 20.82 4.28
CA THR A 82 -18.91 20.58 4.16
C THR A 82 -18.49 19.21 4.69
N LYS A 83 -19.46 18.42 5.16
CA LYS A 83 -19.21 17.10 5.72
C LYS A 83 -18.68 16.17 4.63
N GLU A 84 -17.46 15.67 4.81
CA GLU A 84 -16.75 14.81 3.84
C GLU A 84 -17.40 13.43 3.59
N TYR A 85 -18.53 13.12 4.25
CA TYR A 85 -19.13 11.77 4.28
C TYR A 85 -20.43 11.68 3.45
N GLU A 86 -20.43 10.70 2.54
CA GLU A 86 -21.55 10.01 1.85
C GLU A 86 -22.72 10.91 1.37
N VAL A 87 -22.82 11.25 0.08
CA VAL A 87 -23.10 10.36 -1.06
C VAL A 87 -22.35 10.91 -2.29
N PRO A 88 -21.60 10.09 -3.05
CA PRO A 88 -21.02 10.59 -4.28
C PRO A 88 -22.14 10.82 -5.28
N TYR A 89 -22.53 12.08 -5.48
CA TYR A 89 -22.99 12.46 -6.79
C TYR A 89 -21.75 12.39 -7.69
N LEU A 90 -21.60 11.30 -8.45
CA LEU A 90 -20.53 11.24 -9.43
C LEU A 90 -20.80 12.32 -10.47
N ASP A 91 -19.97 13.35 -10.46
CA ASP A 91 -19.92 14.30 -11.56
C ASP A 91 -19.59 13.55 -12.86
N GLY A 92 -20.00 14.10 -14.00
CA GLY A 92 -19.74 13.49 -15.32
C GLY A 92 -18.25 13.23 -15.55
N ASP A 93 -17.42 14.14 -15.05
CA ASP A 93 -15.95 14.04 -15.12
C ASP A 93 -15.41 12.90 -14.23
N ALA A 94 -15.93 12.75 -13.01
CA ALA A 94 -15.53 11.67 -12.10
C ALA A 94 -15.87 10.29 -12.69
N TYR A 95 -17.04 10.16 -13.32
CA TYR A 95 -17.43 8.94 -14.04
C TYR A 95 -16.47 8.64 -15.20
N MET A 96 -16.15 9.65 -16.01
CA MET A 96 -15.24 9.47 -17.15
C MET A 96 -13.86 9.02 -16.68
N MET A 97 -13.34 9.61 -15.60
CA MET A 97 -12.05 9.26 -15.02
C MET A 97 -12.02 7.81 -14.52
N GLN A 98 -13.08 7.35 -13.83
CA GLN A 98 -13.20 5.95 -13.42
C GLN A 98 -13.19 4.99 -14.62
N LYS A 99 -13.94 5.31 -15.68
CA LYS A 99 -13.99 4.48 -16.90
C LYS A 99 -12.63 4.38 -17.57
N LEU A 100 -11.96 5.52 -17.80
CA LEU A 100 -10.62 5.53 -18.42
C LEU A 100 -9.59 4.81 -17.57
N TRP A 101 -9.71 4.90 -16.25
CA TRP A 101 -8.84 4.17 -15.33
C TRP A 101 -9.05 2.66 -15.43
N ALA A 102 -10.30 2.19 -15.50
CA ALA A 102 -10.61 0.78 -15.70
C ALA A 102 -10.07 0.25 -17.04
N GLU A 103 -10.24 1.01 -18.12
CA GLU A 103 -9.68 0.66 -19.44
C GLU A 103 -8.14 0.58 -19.39
N LYS A 104 -7.50 1.52 -18.67
CA LYS A 104 -6.05 1.52 -18.49
C LYS A 104 -5.56 0.32 -17.69
N GLU A 105 -6.20 -0.02 -16.58
CA GLU A 105 -5.83 -1.20 -15.77
C GLU A 105 -6.02 -2.49 -16.56
N PHE A 106 -7.10 -2.61 -17.33
CA PHE A 106 -7.29 -3.75 -18.23
C PHE A 106 -6.15 -3.91 -19.23
N MET A 107 -5.69 -2.82 -19.85
CA MET A 107 -4.56 -2.88 -20.80
C MET A 107 -3.25 -3.29 -20.11
N LYS A 108 -2.98 -2.79 -18.89
CA LYS A 108 -1.81 -3.21 -18.10
C LYS A 108 -1.86 -4.68 -17.73
N GLU A 109 -3.03 -5.19 -17.33
CA GLU A 109 -3.21 -6.60 -17.00
C GLU A 109 -3.00 -7.49 -18.20
N ARG A 110 -3.49 -7.08 -19.37
CA ARG A 110 -3.22 -7.76 -20.64
C ARG A 110 -1.71 -7.86 -20.87
N ASP A 111 -1.02 -6.71 -20.89
CA ASP A 111 0.42 -6.67 -21.15
C ASP A 111 1.21 -7.51 -20.11
N ARG A 112 0.78 -7.53 -18.84
CA ARG A 112 1.37 -8.39 -17.79
C ARG A 112 1.20 -9.87 -18.11
N LYS A 113 -0.02 -10.31 -18.47
CA LYS A 113 -0.30 -11.70 -18.86
C LYS A 113 0.52 -12.10 -20.08
N ASP A 114 0.74 -11.17 -20.99
CA ASP A 114 1.53 -11.43 -22.19
C ASP A 114 3.01 -11.61 -21.87
N ILE A 115 3.55 -10.79 -20.97
CA ILE A 115 4.91 -10.96 -20.44
C ILE A 115 5.02 -12.32 -19.75
N GLU A 116 4.08 -12.67 -18.87
CA GLU A 116 4.06 -13.97 -18.18
C GLU A 116 3.99 -15.16 -19.17
N ALA A 117 3.16 -15.04 -20.22
CA ALA A 117 3.06 -16.05 -21.27
C ALA A 117 4.37 -16.15 -22.07
N TRP A 118 5.00 -15.02 -22.40
CA TRP A 118 6.28 -14.98 -23.07
C TRP A 118 7.39 -15.62 -22.22
N GLU A 119 7.46 -15.30 -20.93
CA GLU A 119 8.47 -15.87 -20.01
C GLU A 119 8.39 -17.39 -19.91
N LYS A 120 7.18 -17.98 -19.96
CA LYS A 120 6.99 -19.44 -19.97
C LYS A 120 7.54 -20.11 -21.22
N VAL A 121 7.48 -19.44 -22.37
CA VAL A 121 7.88 -20.01 -23.67
C VAL A 121 9.38 -19.79 -23.94
N VAL A 122 9.95 -18.70 -23.44
CA VAL A 122 11.34 -18.33 -23.72
C VAL A 122 12.31 -19.18 -22.90
N THR A 123 13.10 -20.01 -23.58
CA THR A 123 14.17 -20.79 -22.95
C THR A 123 15.42 -19.95 -22.65
N LYS A 124 16.26 -20.42 -21.72
CA LYS A 124 17.54 -19.76 -21.37
C LYS A 124 18.48 -19.59 -22.57
N GLU A 125 18.46 -20.54 -23.50
CA GLU A 125 19.26 -20.48 -24.73
C GLU A 125 18.74 -19.40 -25.68
N MET A 126 17.42 -19.25 -25.83
CA MET A 126 16.84 -18.19 -26.67
C MET A 126 17.23 -16.80 -26.17
N ARG A 127 17.22 -16.57 -24.85
CA ARG A 127 17.72 -15.32 -24.23
C ARG A 127 19.22 -15.12 -24.50
N ARG A 128 20.03 -16.17 -24.33
CA ARG A 128 21.49 -16.10 -24.53
C ARG A 128 21.87 -15.73 -25.97
N TYR A 129 21.14 -16.24 -26.96
CA TYR A 129 21.44 -16.00 -28.38
C TYR A 129 20.62 -14.87 -29.02
N GLY A 130 19.91 -14.05 -28.21
CA GLY A 130 19.10 -12.94 -28.72
C GLY A 130 17.98 -13.36 -29.68
N LYS A 131 17.55 -14.63 -29.63
CA LYS A 131 16.48 -15.15 -30.49
C LYS A 131 15.13 -14.76 -29.90
N GLY A 132 14.28 -14.14 -30.72
CA GLY A 132 12.90 -13.85 -30.33
C GLY A 132 12.12 -15.14 -30.04
N GLY A 133 11.39 -15.15 -28.92
CA GLY A 133 10.40 -16.19 -28.64
C GLY A 133 9.27 -16.18 -29.68
N PRO A 134 8.52 -17.29 -29.84
CA PRO A 134 7.32 -17.31 -30.67
C PRO A 134 6.32 -16.25 -30.17
N ARG A 135 5.56 -15.64 -31.08
CA ARG A 135 4.46 -14.75 -30.69
C ARG A 135 3.44 -15.57 -29.90
N VAL A 136 3.14 -15.13 -28.67
CA VAL A 136 2.18 -15.78 -27.77
C VAL A 136 0.76 -15.23 -27.89
N PHE A 137 0.61 -14.10 -28.58
CA PHE A 137 -0.68 -13.46 -28.87
C PHE A 137 -1.39 -14.14 -30.04
N ASN A 138 -2.72 -14.25 -29.99
CA ASN A 138 -3.62 -14.88 -30.98
C ASN A 138 -3.51 -16.42 -31.14
N ARG A 139 -3.25 -17.18 -30.07
CA ARG A 139 -3.64 -18.61 -30.08
C ARG A 139 -5.12 -18.68 -29.74
N LEU A 140 -5.96 -18.71 -30.78
CA LEU A 140 -7.33 -19.20 -30.68
C LEU A 140 -7.26 -20.65 -30.19
N GLU A 141 -7.65 -20.89 -28.94
CA GLU A 141 -8.24 -22.18 -28.58
C GLU A 141 -9.70 -22.19 -29.02
#